data_AF-A0A1X1UBK4-F1
#
_entry.id   AF-A0A1X1UBK4-F1
#
_cell.length_a   1.000
_cell.length_b   1.000
_cell.length_c   1.000
_cell.angle_alpha   90.00
_cell.angle_beta   90.00
_cell.angle_gamma   90.00
#
_symmetry.space_group_name_H-M   'P 1'
#
loop_
_entity.id
_entity.type
_entity.pdbx_description
1 polymer ?
#
loop_
_entity_poly.entity_id
_entity_poly.type
_entity_poly.pdbx_seq_one_letter_code
_entity_poly.pdbx_strand_id
1 'polypeptide(L)'
;MSPSELSRMFEDGLASRDAWHAIRTLDATLVDRYGLSADEWEIVRNKPTPDKLAPLGVPPLLAMWGSFICNPEFERAMSAREYFTTAVSNGEH
;
A
#
# COMPACT_ATOMS: atom_id res chain seq x y z
N MET A 1 -16.41 -0.36 -11.37
CA MET A 1 -15.10 0.21 -11.76
C MET A 1 -14.07 -0.89 -11.57
N SER A 2 -13.14 -1.08 -12.51
CA SER A 2 -12.01 -1.99 -12.29
C SER A 2 -11.11 -1.42 -11.19
N PRO A 3 -10.46 -2.26 -10.36
CA PRO A 3 -9.49 -1.79 -9.39
C PRO A 3 -8.37 -1.01 -10.10
N SER A 4 -7.81 0.02 -9.45
CA SER A 4 -6.57 0.64 -9.93
C SER A 4 -5.45 -0.40 -9.96
N GLU A 5 -4.46 -0.22 -10.84
CA GLU A 5 -3.30 -1.12 -10.90
C GLU A 5 -2.53 -1.17 -9.56
N LEU A 6 -2.53 -0.07 -8.79
CA LEU A 6 -2.05 -0.06 -7.41
C LEU A 6 -2.83 -1.02 -6.51
N SER A 7 -4.17 -1.03 -6.65
CA SER A 7 -5.01 -1.95 -5.89
C SER A 7 -4.69 -3.41 -6.25
N ARG A 8 -4.55 -3.72 -7.55
CA ARG A 8 -4.15 -5.07 -8.00
C ARG A 8 -2.80 -5.48 -7.43
N MET A 9 -1.81 -4.58 -7.45
CA MET A 9 -0.48 -4.83 -6.88
C MET A 9 -0.55 -5.13 -5.38
N PHE A 10 -1.30 -4.35 -4.60
CA PHE A 10 -1.43 -4.58 -3.16
C PHE A 10 -2.24 -5.84 -2.83
N GLU A 11 -3.26 -6.16 -3.62
CA GLU A 11 -4.01 -7.42 -3.50
C GLU A 11 -3.10 -8.63 -3.73
N ASP A 12 -2.26 -8.61 -4.76
CA ASP A 12 -1.26 -9.66 -5.01
C ASP A 12 -0.28 -9.77 -3.83
N GLY A 13 0.19 -8.63 -3.32
CA GLY A 13 1.05 -8.57 -2.14
C GLY A 13 0.43 -9.20 -0.90
N LEU A 14 -0.87 -9.01 -0.69
CA LEU A 14 -1.61 -9.64 0.42
C LEU A 14 -1.86 -11.13 0.19
N ALA A 15 -2.02 -11.54 -1.07
CA ALA A 15 -2.30 -12.93 -1.43
C ALA A 15 -1.06 -13.83 -1.39
N SER A 16 0.15 -13.27 -1.51
CA SER A 16 1.39 -14.03 -1.60
C SER A 16 2.54 -13.37 -0.83
N ARG A 17 3.23 -14.17 -0.02
CA ARG A 17 4.45 -13.74 0.68
C ARG A 17 5.56 -13.32 -0.29
N ASP A 18 5.66 -13.98 -1.44
CA ASP A 18 6.66 -13.64 -2.44
C ASP A 18 6.34 -12.31 -3.10
N ALA A 19 5.06 -12.06 -3.41
CA ALA A 19 4.62 -10.77 -3.93
C ALA A 19 4.80 -9.65 -2.90
N TRP A 20 4.47 -9.90 -1.63
CA TRP A 20 4.73 -8.97 -0.53
C TRP A 20 6.20 -8.56 -0.50
N HIS A 21 7.12 -9.54 -0.50
CA HIS A 21 8.54 -9.28 -0.48
C HIS A 21 8.99 -8.54 -1.75
N ALA A 22 8.53 -8.95 -2.93
CA ALA A 22 8.89 -8.32 -4.19
C ALA A 22 8.48 -6.84 -4.24
N ILE A 23 7.27 -6.50 -3.77
CA ILE A 23 6.80 -5.11 -3.68
C ILE A 23 7.66 -4.34 -2.67
N ARG A 24 7.85 -4.91 -1.47
CA ARG A 24 8.62 -4.28 -0.38
C ARG A 24 10.06 -3.98 -0.77
N THR A 25 10.70 -4.86 -1.55
CA THR A 25 12.09 -4.68 -2.00
C THR A 25 12.20 -3.99 -3.35
N LEU A 26 11.06 -3.60 -3.96
CA LEU A 26 11.00 -3.04 -5.31
C LEU A 26 11.77 -3.91 -6.31
N ASP A 27 11.47 -5.21 -6.30
CA ASP A 27 12.10 -6.18 -7.20
C ASP A 27 12.07 -5.67 -8.66
N ALA A 28 13.19 -5.80 -9.37
CA ALA A 28 13.32 -5.24 -10.71
C ALA A 28 12.28 -5.78 -11.70
N THR A 29 11.77 -6.99 -11.47
CA THR A 29 10.74 -7.64 -12.31
C THR A 29 9.32 -7.18 -11.97
N LEU A 30 9.14 -6.44 -10.88
CA LEU A 30 7.85 -5.93 -10.42
C LEU A 30 7.32 -4.84 -11.37
N VAL A 31 8.21 -3.98 -11.87
CA VAL A 31 7.84 -2.83 -12.73
C VAL A 31 7.13 -3.29 -14.00
N ASP A 32 7.60 -4.38 -14.60
CA ASP A 32 7.04 -4.91 -15.84
C ASP A 32 5.69 -5.63 -15.63
N ARG A 33 5.31 -5.95 -14.38
CA ARG A 33 4.07 -6.67 -14.04
C ARG A 33 2.87 -5.76 -13.85
N TYR A 34 3.09 -4.49 -13.53
CA TYR A 34 2.03 -3.54 -13.20
C TYR A 34 2.14 -2.29 -14.06
N GLY A 35 1.01 -1.88 -14.65
CA GLY A 35 0.93 -0.70 -15.51
C GLY A 35 0.88 0.60 -14.73
N LEU A 36 1.69 0.76 -13.68
CA LEU A 36 1.72 1.97 -12.87
C LEU A 36 2.41 3.12 -13.62
N SER A 37 1.87 4.32 -13.44
CA SER A 37 2.50 5.56 -13.89
C SER A 37 3.78 5.87 -13.12
N ALA A 38 4.59 6.80 -13.65
CA ALA A 38 5.82 7.25 -12.99
C ALA A 38 5.55 7.81 -11.58
N ASP A 39 4.47 8.58 -11.43
CA ASP A 39 4.06 9.19 -10.16
C ASP A 39 3.63 8.13 -9.13
N GLU A 40 2.87 7.12 -9.55
CA GLU A 40 2.48 6.01 -8.67
C GLU A 40 3.70 5.22 -8.21
N TRP A 41 4.66 4.98 -9.11
CA TRP A 41 5.93 4.36 -8.74
C TRP A 41 6.72 5.22 -7.77
N GLU A 42 6.77 6.54 -7.97
CA GLU A 42 7.44 7.45 -7.04
C GLU A 42 6.80 7.37 -5.64
N ILE A 43 5.47 7.34 -5.56
CA ILE A 43 4.75 7.19 -4.29
C ILE A 43 5.10 5.88 -3.61
N VAL A 44 5.10 4.76 -4.35
CA VAL A 44 5.45 3.43 -3.82
C VAL A 44 6.90 3.40 -3.30
N ARG A 45 7.84 4.03 -4.01
CA ARG A 45 9.26 4.12 -3.60
C ARG A 45 9.45 5.00 -2.37
N ASN A 46 8.65 6.05 -2.23
CA ASN A 46 8.76 7.04 -1.15
C ASN A 46 7.99 6.63 0.12
N LYS A 47 7.87 5.32 0.39
CA LYS A 47 7.33 4.76 1.64
C LYS A 47 5.95 5.36 1.99
N PRO A 48 4.92 5.08 1.18
CA PRO A 48 3.64 5.77 1.28
C PRO A 48 2.94 5.45 2.61
N THR A 49 2.11 6.40 3.04
CA THR A 49 1.16 6.26 4.15
C THR A 49 -0.26 6.11 3.60
N PRO A 50 -1.24 5.65 4.40
CA PRO A 50 -2.58 5.37 3.88
C PRO A 50 -3.28 6.60 3.32
N ASP A 51 -3.04 7.78 3.88
CA ASP A 51 -3.55 9.08 3.39
C ASP A 51 -2.98 9.49 2.03
N LYS A 52 -1.82 8.95 1.62
CA LYS A 52 -1.23 9.16 0.30
C LYS A 52 -1.77 8.21 -0.75
N LEU A 53 -2.21 7.01 -0.33
CA LEU A 53 -2.74 5.98 -1.25
C LEU A 53 -4.24 6.14 -1.51
N ALA A 54 -5.02 6.59 -0.52
CA ALA A 54 -6.47 6.76 -0.67
C ALA A 54 -6.88 7.71 -1.82
N PRO A 55 -6.21 8.87 -2.04
CA PRO A 55 -6.53 9.75 -3.18
C PRO A 55 -6.26 9.13 -4.55
N LEU A 56 -5.45 8.06 -4.62
CA LEU A 56 -5.14 7.33 -5.86
C LEU A 56 -6.22 6.28 -6.20
N GLY A 57 -7.35 6.32 -5.50
CA GLY A 57 -8.45 5.37 -5.68
C GLY A 57 -8.20 3.99 -5.07
N VAL A 58 -7.18 3.85 -4.21
CA VAL A 58 -6.93 2.62 -3.45
C VAL A 58 -7.93 2.53 -2.29
N PRO A 59 -8.69 1.43 -2.13
CA PRO A 59 -9.63 1.27 -1.02
C PRO A 59 -8.94 1.45 0.34
N PRO A 60 -9.60 2.07 1.36
CA PRO A 60 -8.94 2.43 2.62
C PRO A 60 -8.22 1.28 3.34
N LEU A 61 -8.82 0.08 3.37
CA LEU A 61 -8.19 -1.09 3.97
C LEU A 61 -6.95 -1.54 3.19
N LEU A 62 -7.01 -1.45 1.86
CA LEU A 62 -5.90 -1.80 0.99
C LEU A 62 -4.80 -0.74 1.02
N ALA A 63 -5.15 0.53 1.20
CA ALA A 63 -4.19 1.62 1.42
C ALA A 63 -3.41 1.43 2.73
N MET A 64 -4.08 0.97 3.79
CA MET A 64 -3.40 0.57 5.03
C MET A 64 -2.38 -0.52 4.74
N TRP A 65 -2.81 -1.66 4.17
CA TRP A 65 -1.92 -2.78 3.89
C TRP A 65 -0.80 -2.44 2.91
N GLY A 66 -1.08 -1.68 1.86
CA GLY A 66 -0.08 -1.17 0.92
C GLY A 66 1.00 -0.34 1.64
N SER A 67 0.62 0.44 2.65
CA SER A 67 1.58 1.16 3.49
C SER A 67 2.41 0.21 4.34
N PHE A 68 1.83 -0.84 4.92
CA PHE A 68 2.61 -1.88 5.62
C PHE A 68 3.60 -2.59 4.67
N ILE A 69 3.18 -2.91 3.45
CA ILE A 69 4.03 -3.57 2.45
C ILE A 69 5.22 -2.67 2.10
N CYS A 70 4.94 -1.44 1.65
CA CYS A 70 5.92 -0.53 1.07
C CYS A 70 6.73 0.26 2.11
N ASN A 71 6.25 0.39 3.34
CA ASN A 71 6.88 1.20 4.38
C ASN A 71 7.17 0.37 5.66
N PRO A 72 8.36 -0.26 5.76
CA PRO A 72 8.77 -0.98 6.97
C PRO A 72 8.94 -0.11 8.23
N GLU A 73 9.01 1.21 8.09
CA GLU A 73 9.01 2.13 9.25
C GLU A 73 7.60 2.32 9.79
N PHE A 74 6.61 2.44 8.91
CA PHE A 74 5.20 2.46 9.28
C PHE A 74 4.80 1.19 10.04
N GLU A 75 5.21 0.02 9.53
CA GLU A 75 4.99 -1.28 10.21
C GLU A 75 5.61 -1.33 11.62
N ARG A 76 6.81 -0.75 11.79
CA ARG A 76 7.52 -0.73 13.09
C ARG A 76 6.92 0.28 14.07
N ALA A 77 6.42 1.40 13.57
CA ALA A 77 5.89 2.49 14.38
C ALA A 77 4.44 2.27 14.80
N MET A 78 3.67 1.48 14.03
CA MET A 78 2.24 1.29 14.24
C MET A 78 1.81 -0.13 13.86
N SER A 79 1.22 -0.86 14.80
CA SER A 79 0.56 -2.13 14.50
C SER A 79 -0.77 -1.90 13.76
N ALA A 80 -1.22 -2.90 12.99
CA ALA A 80 -2.52 -2.81 12.31
C ALA A 80 -3.68 -2.58 13.31
N ARG A 81 -3.60 -3.13 14.52
CA ARG A 81 -4.58 -2.91 15.59
C ARG A 81 -4.62 -1.45 16.04
N GLU A 82 -3.46 -0.84 16.24
CA GLU A 82 -3.35 0.58 16.62
C GLU A 82 -3.89 1.46 15.51
N TYR A 83 -3.58 1.15 14.24
CA TYR A 83 -4.12 1.86 13.09
C TYR A 83 -5.65 1.90 13.10
N PHE A 84 -6.34 0.77 13.29
CA PHE A 84 -7.80 0.76 13.35
C PHE A 84 -8.35 1.53 14.54
N THR A 85 -7.67 1.48 15.68
CA THR A 85 -8.09 2.23 16.87
C THR A 85 -8.02 3.74 16.60
N THR A 86 -6.92 4.22 16.01
CA THR A 86 -6.75 5.62 15.64
C THR A 86 -7.67 6.05 14.48
N ALA A 87 -7.87 5.20 13.48
CA ALA A 87 -8.76 5.49 12.35
C ALA A 87 -10.22 5.62 12.79
N VAL A 88 -10.67 4.81 13.76
CA VAL A 88 -12.00 4.93 14.36
C VAL A 88 -12.10 6.19 15.22
N SER A 89 -11.07 6.54 15.99
CA SER A 89 -11.04 7.78 16.78
C SER A 89 -11.02 9.06 15.93
N ASN A 90 -10.45 9.01 14.73
CA ASN A 90 -10.42 10.15 13.80
C ASN A 90 -11.59 10.17 12.80
N GLY A 91 -12.46 9.15 12.83
CA GLY A 91 -13.61 8.99 11.93
C GLY A 91 -14.93 9.54 12.47
N GLU A 92 -14.93 10.13 13.68
CA GLU A 92 -16.06 10.93 14.18
C GLU A 92 -15.85 12.41 13.80
N HIS A 93 -16.12 12.80 12.54
CA HIS A 93 -16.54 14.15 12.13
C HIS A 93 -17.03 14.16 10.68
#